data_AF-A0A913Y7H2-F1
#
_entry.id   AF-A0A913Y7H2-F1
#
_cell.length_a   1.000
_cell.length_b   1.000
_cell.length_c   1.000
_cell.angle_alpha   90.00
_cell.angle_beta   90.00
_cell.angle_gamma   90.00
#
_symmetry.space_group_name_H-M   'P 1'
#
loop_
_entity.id
_entity.type
_entity.pdbx_description
1 polymer ?
#
loop_
_entity_poly.entity_id
_entity_poly.type
_entity_poly.pdbx_seq_one_letter_code
_entity_poly.pdbx_strand_id
1 'polypeptide(L)'
;MRFVLVALFLGVAYAQHSPEENIGVDDPNLFEGDMILTDEQRLAARMGLDVDAPSTSARKGIRNRRWPGGVVVYTIDNSLRRNDRAMKSIREGMKMWTDNTCIRFKERTNEYAYAHFYQGRGCSSMIGRTGRMQRISLGARGGCWIPAVVAHEIGHALGFYHEQSRPDRDEYVTIHWNNIISNMKFNFNKYPRSTIDSLGVPYDYNSVMHYHGTAFSRNRRATITAKQSGVRLGNYKNLSKNDIKLMNLMYECSGGGGGGGGGGVEPPPPPPPPPPPGNCKDTGRYCSYHVPRGDCKRMQIVREKCRKSCGLC
;
A
#
# COMPACT_ATOMS: atom_id res chain seq x y z
N MET A 1 9.36 68.13 5.93
CA MET A 1 9.29 66.91 5.09
C MET A 1 9.76 65.72 5.93
N ARG A 2 8.87 64.77 6.24
CA ARG A 2 9.22 63.46 6.84
C ARG A 2 8.86 62.40 5.81
N PHE A 3 9.86 61.68 5.30
CA PHE A 3 9.66 60.54 4.40
C PHE A 3 9.39 59.30 5.25
N VAL A 4 8.24 58.65 5.02
CA VAL A 4 7.92 57.32 5.57
C VAL A 4 8.32 56.30 4.51
N LEU A 5 9.36 55.51 4.81
CA LEU A 5 9.76 54.36 4.01
C LEU A 5 8.82 53.19 4.35
N VAL A 6 7.89 52.89 3.44
CA VAL A 6 7.08 51.67 3.51
C VAL A 6 7.86 50.56 2.83
N ALA A 7 8.51 49.71 3.63
CA ALA A 7 9.14 48.49 3.15
C ALA A 7 8.05 47.46 2.85
N LEU A 8 7.73 47.28 1.56
CA LEU A 8 6.91 46.19 1.07
C LEU A 8 7.70 44.88 1.17
N PHE A 9 7.48 44.13 2.24
CA PHE A 9 7.88 42.73 2.31
C PHE A 9 7.01 41.93 1.34
N LEU A 10 7.51 41.72 0.12
CA LEU A 10 7.04 40.67 -0.76
C LEU A 10 7.38 39.33 -0.12
N GLY A 11 6.49 38.86 0.76
CA GLY A 11 6.52 37.49 1.25
C GLY A 11 6.35 36.55 0.07
N VAL A 12 7.46 35.98 -0.39
CA VAL A 12 7.42 34.85 -1.32
C VAL A 12 6.76 33.71 -0.55
N ALA A 13 5.46 33.50 -0.80
CA ALA A 13 4.75 32.33 -0.34
C ALA A 13 5.43 31.11 -0.99
N TYR A 14 6.38 30.50 -0.29
CA TYR A 14 6.82 29.15 -0.61
C TYR A 14 5.59 28.27 -0.50
N ALA A 15 4.98 27.94 -1.64
CA ALA A 15 4.02 26.86 -1.71
C ALA A 15 4.76 25.63 -1.16
N GLN A 16 4.40 25.21 0.05
CA GLN A 16 4.90 23.98 0.65
C GLN A 16 4.56 22.85 -0.33
N HIS A 17 5.56 22.46 -1.13
CA HIS A 17 5.50 21.24 -1.89
C HIS A 17 5.42 20.13 -0.86
N SER A 18 4.40 19.26 -0.99
CA SER A 18 4.36 18.01 -0.25
C SER A 18 5.69 17.30 -0.55
N PRO A 19 6.48 16.91 0.47
CA PRO A 19 7.70 16.17 0.20
C PRO A 19 7.29 14.87 -0.48
N GLU A 20 7.61 14.71 -1.76
CA GLU A 20 7.44 13.41 -2.40
C GLU A 20 8.40 12.44 -1.69
N GLU A 21 7.83 11.36 -1.18
CA GLU A 21 8.59 10.27 -0.60
C GLU A 21 9.48 9.66 -1.68
N ASN A 22 10.67 9.20 -1.31
CA ASN A 22 11.59 8.55 -2.25
C ASN A 22 12.11 9.41 -3.42
N ILE A 23 12.06 10.75 -3.36
CA ILE A 23 12.72 11.60 -4.36
C ILE A 23 14.19 11.19 -4.50
N GLY A 24 14.60 10.79 -5.71
CA GLY A 24 15.97 10.39 -6.05
C GLY A 24 16.35 8.97 -5.60
N VAL A 25 15.39 8.17 -5.13
CA VAL A 25 15.59 6.75 -4.83
C VAL A 25 15.12 5.91 -6.03
N ASP A 26 16.07 5.30 -6.73
CA ASP A 26 15.79 4.30 -7.77
C ASP A 26 16.11 2.91 -7.19
N ASP A 27 15.05 2.16 -6.86
CA ASP A 27 15.13 0.78 -6.39
C ASP A 27 14.12 -0.09 -7.17
N PRO A 28 14.59 -1.01 -8.03
CA PRO A 28 13.72 -1.84 -8.88
C PRO A 28 12.87 -2.84 -8.08
N ASN A 29 13.16 -3.03 -6.78
CA ASN A 29 12.39 -3.89 -5.91
C ASN A 29 11.16 -3.19 -5.32
N LEU A 30 11.05 -1.87 -5.41
CA LEU A 30 9.86 -1.16 -4.95
C LEU A 30 8.73 -1.31 -5.97
N PHE A 31 7.58 -1.74 -5.48
CA PHE A 31 6.32 -1.75 -6.22
C PHE A 31 5.54 -0.51 -5.79
N GLU A 32 4.97 0.24 -6.73
CA GLU A 32 4.27 1.48 -6.38
C GLU A 32 5.17 2.45 -5.58
N GLY A 33 6.48 2.44 -5.81
CA GLY A 33 7.40 3.41 -5.22
C GLY A 33 7.90 3.13 -3.81
N ASP A 34 7.16 2.40 -2.98
CA ASP A 34 7.45 2.19 -1.55
C ASP A 34 6.98 0.80 -1.02
N MET A 35 6.22 0.02 -1.79
CA MET A 35 5.78 -1.31 -1.35
C MET A 35 6.79 -2.41 -1.75
N ILE A 36 7.25 -3.19 -0.78
CA ILE A 36 8.03 -4.42 -1.05
C ILE A 36 7.06 -5.61 -1.02
N LEU A 37 6.63 -6.03 -2.21
CA LEU A 37 5.78 -7.22 -2.35
C LEU A 37 6.60 -8.50 -2.24
N THR A 38 6.07 -9.51 -1.54
CA THR A 38 6.55 -10.90 -1.62
C THR A 38 6.47 -11.42 -3.06
N ASP A 39 7.26 -12.44 -3.42
CA ASP A 39 7.24 -13.00 -4.78
C ASP A 39 5.83 -13.40 -5.25
N GLU A 40 5.03 -13.97 -4.35
CA GLU A 40 3.63 -14.32 -4.58
C GLU A 40 2.76 -13.06 -4.85
N GLN A 41 2.84 -12.05 -3.99
CA GLN A 41 2.10 -10.79 -4.17
C GLN A 41 2.50 -10.08 -5.46
N ARG A 42 3.81 -10.01 -5.75
CA ARG A 42 4.33 -9.35 -6.96
C ARG A 42 3.81 -10.06 -8.20
N LEU A 43 3.79 -11.38 -8.19
CA LEU A 43 3.27 -12.16 -9.31
C LEU A 43 1.76 -11.99 -9.48
N ALA A 44 0.99 -12.08 -8.39
CA ALA A 44 -0.44 -11.86 -8.43
C ALA A 44 -0.78 -10.44 -8.92
N ALA A 45 -0.10 -9.41 -8.42
CA ALA A 45 -0.28 -8.01 -8.82
C ALA A 45 -0.01 -7.82 -10.31
N ARG A 46 1.10 -8.39 -10.81
CA ARG A 46 1.40 -8.39 -12.26
C ARG A 46 0.31 -9.13 -13.02
N MET A 47 -0.14 -10.30 -12.59
CA MET A 47 -1.15 -11.06 -13.31
C MET A 47 -2.57 -10.49 -13.20
N GLY A 48 -2.78 -9.40 -12.45
CA GLY A 48 -4.10 -8.85 -12.17
C GLY A 48 -4.98 -9.79 -11.33
N LEU A 49 -4.33 -10.66 -10.56
CA LEU A 49 -4.95 -11.65 -9.69
C LEU A 49 -5.03 -11.10 -8.26
N ASP A 50 -5.78 -11.81 -7.44
CA ASP A 50 -5.83 -11.50 -6.02
C ASP A 50 -4.47 -11.74 -5.36
N VAL A 51 -3.82 -10.68 -4.88
CA VAL A 51 -2.51 -10.76 -4.21
C VAL A 51 -2.59 -11.32 -2.79
N ASP A 52 -3.79 -11.37 -2.23
CA ASP A 52 -4.05 -11.88 -0.88
C ASP A 52 -4.75 -13.26 -0.89
N ALA A 53 -5.08 -13.79 -2.08
CA ALA A 53 -5.57 -15.15 -2.20
C ALA A 53 -4.45 -16.16 -1.89
N PRO A 54 -4.67 -17.15 -1.02
CA PRO A 54 -3.68 -18.18 -0.77
C PRO A 54 -3.49 -19.03 -2.03
N SER A 55 -2.23 -19.31 -2.37
CA SER A 55 -1.80 -20.27 -3.42
C SER A 55 -2.40 -21.69 -3.30
N THR A 56 -3.15 -22.00 -2.24
CA THR A 56 -3.79 -23.30 -2.01
C THR A 56 -5.09 -23.10 -1.24
N SER A 57 -6.23 -23.47 -1.83
CA SER A 57 -7.53 -23.84 -1.23
C SER A 57 -7.86 -23.41 0.22
N ALA A 58 -7.59 -22.17 0.61
CA ALA A 58 -7.97 -21.61 1.90
C ALA A 58 -8.88 -20.39 1.70
N ARG A 59 -10.04 -20.48 2.35
CA ARG A 59 -11.25 -19.67 2.20
C ARG A 59 -11.02 -18.15 2.42
N LYS A 60 -11.56 -17.35 1.48
CA LYS A 60 -12.08 -15.96 1.54
C LYS A 60 -11.43 -14.92 2.49
N GLY A 61 -10.97 -13.81 1.89
CA GLY A 61 -10.79 -12.47 2.48
C GLY A 61 -9.39 -12.18 3.04
N ILE A 62 -9.04 -10.90 3.16
CA ILE A 62 -7.77 -10.29 3.68
C ILE A 62 -7.40 -10.73 5.13
N ARG A 63 -7.95 -11.83 5.63
CA ARG A 63 -7.78 -12.36 6.99
C ARG A 63 -6.39 -12.95 7.25
N ASN A 64 -5.62 -13.33 6.23
CA ASN A 64 -4.41 -14.16 6.41
C ASN A 64 -3.09 -13.40 6.63
N ARG A 65 -3.07 -12.07 6.50
CA ARG A 65 -1.86 -11.25 6.69
C ARG A 65 -2.03 -10.11 7.69
N ARG A 66 -3.06 -10.16 8.55
CA ARG A 66 -3.22 -9.19 9.65
C ARG A 66 -2.24 -9.51 10.79
N TRP A 67 -1.85 -8.49 11.54
CA TRP A 67 -1.14 -8.71 12.80
C TRP A 67 -2.09 -9.31 13.84
N PRO A 68 -1.75 -10.44 14.48
CA PRO A 68 -2.62 -11.06 15.48
C PRO A 68 -3.00 -10.07 16.59
N GLY A 69 -4.31 -9.93 16.83
CA GLY A 69 -4.87 -9.00 17.82
C GLY A 69 -4.58 -7.51 17.55
N GLY A 70 -4.18 -7.14 16.33
CA GLY A 70 -3.77 -5.76 16.03
C GLY A 70 -2.44 -5.36 16.66
N VAL A 71 -1.62 -6.31 17.11
CA VAL A 71 -0.35 -6.04 17.79
C VAL A 71 0.81 -6.17 16.81
N VAL A 72 1.40 -5.04 16.40
CA VAL A 72 2.62 -5.00 15.61
C VAL A 72 3.82 -5.18 16.54
N VAL A 73 4.44 -6.34 16.47
CA VAL A 73 5.70 -6.60 17.17
C VAL A 73 6.83 -5.97 16.38
N TYR A 74 7.71 -5.19 17.03
CA TYR A 74 8.73 -4.43 16.30
C TYR A 74 10.09 -4.33 17.00
N THR A 75 11.10 -3.98 16.22
CA THR A 75 12.42 -3.54 16.67
C THR A 75 12.82 -2.29 15.90
N ILE A 76 13.71 -1.48 16.46
CA ILE A 76 14.26 -0.29 15.80
C ILE A 76 15.78 -0.42 15.80
N ASP A 77 16.38 -0.34 14.62
CA ASP A 77 17.84 -0.38 14.44
C ASP A 77 18.52 0.80 15.17
N ASN A 78 19.76 0.56 15.61
CA ASN A 78 20.57 1.57 16.30
C ASN A 78 20.80 2.83 15.45
N SER A 79 20.81 2.70 14.12
CA SER A 79 20.94 3.84 13.20
C SER A 79 19.81 4.86 13.37
N LEU A 80 18.59 4.38 13.64
CA LEU A 80 17.42 5.23 13.88
C LEU A 80 17.31 5.59 15.36
N ARG A 81 17.57 4.65 16.29
CA ARG A 81 17.47 4.89 17.75
C ARG A 81 18.36 6.03 18.24
N ARG A 82 19.51 6.24 17.61
CA ARG A 82 20.47 7.32 17.95
C ARG A 82 20.11 8.67 17.33
N ASN A 83 19.04 8.76 16.54
CA ASN A 83 18.62 9.99 15.89
C ASN A 83 17.28 10.48 16.46
N ASP A 84 17.30 11.61 17.16
CA ASP A 84 16.12 12.15 17.84
C ASP A 84 14.97 12.47 16.87
N ARG A 85 15.28 12.98 15.68
CA ARG A 85 14.28 13.29 14.67
C ARG A 85 13.59 12.02 14.16
N ALA A 86 14.38 11.00 13.82
CA ALA A 86 13.83 9.71 13.39
C ALA A 86 12.97 9.07 14.48
N MET A 87 13.47 9.03 15.72
CA MET A 87 12.73 8.47 16.86
C MET A 87 11.45 9.25 17.17
N LYS A 88 11.47 10.58 17.09
CA LYS A 88 10.28 11.40 17.23
C LYS A 88 9.24 11.05 16.17
N SER A 89 9.64 10.97 14.88
CA SER A 89 8.72 10.61 13.80
C SER A 89 8.15 9.19 13.94
N ILE A 90 8.96 8.22 14.38
CA ILE A 90 8.49 6.85 14.62
C ILE A 90 7.46 6.81 15.75
N ARG A 91 7.75 7.46 16.88
CA ARG A 91 6.83 7.52 18.02
C ARG A 91 5.52 8.21 17.64
N GLU A 92 5.58 9.35 16.96
CA GLU A 92 4.40 10.10 16.54
C GLU A 92 3.59 9.34 15.48
N GLY A 93 4.24 8.69 14.51
CA GLY A 93 3.56 7.85 13.51
C GLY A 93 2.88 6.62 14.12
N MET A 94 3.52 5.94 15.07
CA MET A 94 2.88 4.88 15.86
C MET A 94 1.68 5.43 16.66
N LYS A 95 1.83 6.61 17.26
CA LYS A 95 0.80 7.27 18.07
C LYS A 95 -0.47 7.55 17.25
N MET A 96 -0.33 7.98 16.00
CA MET A 96 -1.47 8.21 15.10
C MET A 96 -2.36 6.98 14.98
N TRP A 97 -1.79 5.77 14.89
CA TRP A 97 -2.56 4.54 14.88
C TRP A 97 -3.10 4.17 16.26
N THR A 98 -2.29 4.24 17.33
CA THR A 98 -2.72 3.82 18.68
C THR A 98 -3.81 4.70 19.27
N ASP A 99 -3.81 6.00 18.97
CA ASP A 99 -4.79 6.96 19.49
C ASP A 99 -6.18 6.77 18.87
N ASN A 100 -6.23 6.31 17.62
CA ASN A 100 -7.45 6.33 16.80
C ASN A 100 -8.02 4.93 16.53
N THR A 101 -7.26 3.88 16.87
CA THR A 101 -7.62 2.49 16.56
C THR A 101 -7.25 1.54 17.70
N CYS A 102 -7.61 0.26 17.55
CA CYS A 102 -7.16 -0.81 18.44
C CYS A 102 -5.73 -1.32 18.13
N ILE A 103 -5.03 -0.76 17.14
CA ILE A 103 -3.66 -1.17 16.83
C ILE A 103 -2.72 -0.83 17.99
N ARG A 104 -1.84 -1.76 18.35
CA ARG A 104 -0.85 -1.61 19.41
C ARG A 104 0.53 -2.02 18.91
N PHE A 105 1.56 -1.45 19.53
CA PHE A 105 2.96 -1.74 19.21
C PHE A 105 3.64 -2.36 20.41
N LYS A 106 4.35 -3.47 20.19
CA LYS A 106 5.11 -4.17 21.23
C LYS A 106 6.56 -4.30 20.79
N GLU A 107 7.50 -3.82 21.62
CA GLU A 107 8.92 -4.12 21.36
C GLU A 107 9.14 -5.63 21.44
N ARG A 108 9.84 -6.17 20.45
CA ARG A 108 10.11 -7.60 20.30
C ARG A 108 10.96 -8.11 21.45
N THR A 109 10.61 -9.29 21.95
CA THR A 109 11.44 -10.08 22.85
C THR A 109 12.04 -11.28 22.11
N ASN A 110 11.18 -12.20 21.67
CA ASN A 110 11.57 -13.50 21.10
C ASN A 110 10.67 -13.92 19.93
N GLU A 111 9.73 -13.08 19.52
CA GLU A 111 8.79 -13.39 18.45
C GLU A 111 9.52 -13.58 17.12
N TYR A 112 9.13 -14.61 16.38
CA TYR A 112 9.74 -14.95 15.10
C TYR A 112 9.41 -13.92 14.00
N ALA A 113 8.16 -13.44 13.96
CA ALA A 113 7.72 -12.43 13.00
C ALA A 113 7.58 -11.07 13.69
N TYR A 114 8.23 -10.05 13.11
CA TYR A 114 8.25 -8.70 13.64
C TYR A 114 8.62 -7.71 12.55
N ALA A 115 8.22 -6.46 12.72
CA ALA A 115 8.67 -5.34 11.90
C ALA A 115 10.04 -4.83 12.39
N HIS A 116 10.97 -4.59 11.50
CA HIS A 116 12.29 -4.05 11.81
C HIS A 116 12.46 -2.71 11.11
N PHE A 117 12.33 -1.63 11.88
CA PHE A 117 12.59 -0.27 11.41
C PHE A 117 14.09 -0.07 11.29
N TYR A 118 14.57 0.35 10.11
CA TYR A 118 15.99 0.59 9.87
C TYR A 118 16.20 1.77 8.92
N GLN A 119 17.39 2.38 8.96
CA GLN A 119 17.72 3.49 8.06
C GLN A 119 18.15 2.97 6.69
N GLY A 120 17.21 2.86 5.75
CA GLY A 120 17.51 2.56 4.34
C GLY A 120 17.78 3.80 3.49
N ARG A 121 17.66 3.67 2.17
CA ARG A 121 17.86 4.77 1.20
C ARG A 121 16.62 5.63 1.01
N GLY A 122 15.45 5.06 1.26
CA GLY A 122 14.13 5.66 1.08
C GLY A 122 13.11 5.17 2.11
N CYS A 123 11.85 5.46 1.89
CA CYS A 123 10.69 5.02 2.66
C CYS A 123 10.12 3.77 1.98
N SER A 124 10.00 2.66 2.70
CA SER A 124 9.35 1.47 2.15
C SER A 124 8.93 0.46 3.20
N SER A 125 7.92 -0.34 2.87
CA SER A 125 7.38 -1.35 3.76
C SER A 125 6.79 -2.54 2.99
N MET A 126 6.72 -3.70 3.64
CA MET A 126 5.98 -4.85 3.11
C MET A 126 4.50 -4.73 3.45
N ILE A 127 3.64 -5.34 2.63
CA ILE A 127 2.18 -5.29 2.87
C ILE A 127 1.72 -6.41 3.78
N GLY A 128 1.12 -6.01 4.90
CA GLY A 128 0.65 -6.90 5.95
C GLY A 128 1.79 -7.62 6.69
N ARG A 129 1.40 -8.51 7.61
CA ARG A 129 2.31 -9.40 8.34
C ARG A 129 2.77 -10.54 7.44
N THR A 130 4.08 -10.66 7.26
CA THR A 130 4.70 -11.68 6.38
C THR A 130 5.02 -13.02 7.06
N GLY A 131 4.80 -13.14 8.36
CA GLY A 131 5.11 -14.36 9.12
C GLY A 131 6.58 -14.53 9.52
N ARG A 132 7.46 -13.59 9.16
CA ARG A 132 8.89 -13.53 9.54
C ARG A 132 9.29 -12.08 9.84
N MET A 133 10.57 -11.83 10.07
CA MET A 133 11.09 -10.45 10.11
C MET A 133 10.79 -9.75 8.78
N GLN A 134 10.15 -8.58 8.83
CA GLN A 134 9.92 -7.69 7.70
C GLN A 134 10.49 -6.31 7.98
N ARG A 135 11.08 -5.70 6.96
CA ARG A 135 11.73 -4.40 7.09
C ARG A 135 10.75 -3.26 6.83
N ILE A 136 10.89 -2.19 7.61
CA ILE A 136 10.33 -0.86 7.32
C ILE A 136 11.53 0.09 7.16
N SER A 137 11.77 0.54 5.94
CA SER A 137 12.87 1.44 5.61
C SER A 137 12.47 2.87 5.91
N LEU A 138 13.30 3.60 6.67
CA LEU A 138 13.12 5.04 6.92
C LEU A 138 14.42 5.78 6.62
N GLY A 139 14.60 6.20 5.37
CA GLY A 139 15.77 6.94 4.92
C GLY A 139 15.95 8.30 5.59
N ALA A 140 17.20 8.67 5.88
CA ALA A 140 17.56 10.01 6.36
C ALA A 140 17.37 11.09 5.29
N ARG A 141 17.35 10.68 4.02
CA ARG A 141 17.04 11.48 2.83
C ARG A 141 15.74 10.94 2.23
N GLY A 142 14.99 11.77 1.52
CA GLY A 142 13.73 11.36 0.89
C GLY A 142 12.46 11.55 1.72
N GLY A 143 12.51 12.38 2.78
CA GLY A 143 11.29 12.82 3.48
C GLY A 143 10.71 11.84 4.52
N CYS A 144 11.34 10.69 4.75
CA CYS A 144 10.75 9.62 5.59
C CYS A 144 10.58 9.98 7.07
N TRP A 145 11.39 10.91 7.61
CA TRP A 145 11.30 11.32 9.01
C TRP A 145 10.27 12.45 9.19
N ILE A 146 9.05 12.14 8.78
CA ILE A 146 7.83 12.92 8.96
C ILE A 146 6.79 11.96 9.55
N PRO A 147 6.10 12.32 10.66
CA PRO A 147 5.19 11.40 11.34
C PRO A 147 4.14 10.73 10.44
N ALA A 148 3.54 11.49 9.52
CA ALA A 148 2.54 10.96 8.59
C ALA A 148 3.13 9.95 7.59
N VAL A 149 4.37 10.18 7.13
CA VAL A 149 5.10 9.24 6.26
C VAL A 149 5.43 7.95 7.01
N VAL A 150 5.86 8.06 8.27
CA VAL A 150 6.05 6.85 9.10
C VAL A 150 4.71 6.12 9.32
N ALA A 151 3.61 6.87 9.52
CA ALA A 151 2.29 6.29 9.64
C ALA A 151 1.82 5.60 8.34
N HIS A 152 2.17 6.13 7.17
CA HIS A 152 1.96 5.53 5.85
C HIS A 152 2.64 4.16 5.75
N GLU A 153 3.94 4.10 6.05
CA GLU A 153 4.73 2.85 5.99
C GLU A 153 4.25 1.80 7.00
N ILE A 154 3.78 2.26 8.16
CA ILE A 154 3.10 1.40 9.14
C ILE A 154 1.75 0.92 8.58
N GLY A 155 1.01 1.78 7.87
CA GLY A 155 -0.23 1.43 7.17
C GLY A 155 -0.03 0.27 6.20
N HIS A 156 1.04 0.33 5.39
CA HIS A 156 1.45 -0.81 4.57
C HIS A 156 1.69 -2.08 5.39
N ALA A 157 2.50 -2.00 6.45
CA ALA A 157 2.78 -3.14 7.32
C ALA A 157 1.52 -3.71 7.98
N LEU A 158 0.49 -2.89 8.19
CA LEU A 158 -0.82 -3.28 8.70
C LEU A 158 -1.76 -3.87 7.64
N GLY A 159 -1.48 -3.65 6.36
CA GLY A 159 -2.19 -4.24 5.22
C GLY A 159 -2.84 -3.25 4.26
N PHE A 160 -2.59 -1.94 4.38
CA PHE A 160 -3.11 -0.96 3.42
C PHE A 160 -2.28 -0.96 2.14
N TYR A 161 -2.96 -1.00 1.00
CA TYR A 161 -2.41 -0.59 -0.30
C TYR A 161 -2.67 0.90 -0.51
N HIS A 162 -2.16 1.44 -1.61
CA HIS A 162 -2.47 2.82 -1.95
C HIS A 162 -3.92 3.04 -2.38
N GLU A 163 -4.44 4.22 -2.03
CA GLU A 163 -5.81 4.62 -2.33
C GLU A 163 -6.04 4.78 -3.84
N GLN A 164 -5.07 5.32 -4.59
CA GLN A 164 -5.19 5.44 -6.06
C GLN A 164 -5.15 4.08 -6.78
N SER A 165 -4.83 2.99 -6.09
CA SER A 165 -4.76 1.65 -6.67
C SER A 165 -6.06 0.87 -6.47
N ARG A 166 -7.07 1.47 -5.80
CA ARG A 166 -8.40 0.90 -5.64
C ARG A 166 -9.07 0.54 -6.98
N PRO A 167 -9.90 -0.51 -7.02
CA PRO A 167 -10.60 -0.94 -8.23
C PRO A 167 -11.57 0.12 -8.79
N ASP A 168 -12.17 0.93 -7.91
CA ASP A 168 -13.14 2.01 -8.22
C ASP A 168 -12.49 3.38 -8.47
N ARG A 169 -11.16 3.51 -8.38
CA ARG A 169 -10.46 4.81 -8.43
C ARG A 169 -10.77 5.67 -9.65
N ASP A 170 -11.08 5.06 -10.80
CA ASP A 170 -11.40 5.79 -12.04
C ASP A 170 -12.74 6.53 -11.96
N GLU A 171 -13.58 6.29 -10.94
CA GLU A 171 -14.78 7.09 -10.65
C GLU A 171 -14.42 8.44 -9.98
N TYR A 172 -13.25 8.53 -9.34
CA TYR A 172 -12.85 9.63 -8.47
C TYR A 172 -11.67 10.43 -9.02
N VAL A 173 -10.71 9.77 -9.68
CA VAL A 173 -9.51 10.42 -10.23
C VAL A 173 -9.33 10.11 -11.72
N THR A 174 -8.57 10.97 -12.38
CA THR A 174 -8.09 10.76 -13.75
C THR A 174 -6.59 10.52 -13.72
N ILE A 175 -6.13 9.42 -14.33
CA ILE A 175 -4.71 9.12 -14.50
C ILE A 175 -4.23 9.65 -15.85
N HIS A 176 -3.26 10.57 -15.81
CA HIS A 176 -2.65 11.19 -16.99
C HIS A 176 -1.46 10.36 -17.47
N TRP A 177 -1.74 9.23 -18.13
CA TRP A 177 -0.72 8.27 -18.57
C TRP A 177 0.44 8.86 -19.39
N ASN A 178 0.19 9.94 -20.13
CA ASN A 178 1.19 10.65 -20.92
C ASN A 178 2.13 11.53 -20.08
N ASN A 179 1.83 11.78 -18.82
CA ASN A 179 2.69 12.54 -17.91
C ASN A 179 3.56 11.61 -17.05
N ILE A 180 3.33 10.29 -17.07
CA ILE A 180 4.06 9.31 -16.24
C ILE A 180 5.35 8.87 -16.93
N ILE A 181 6.44 8.72 -16.16
CA ILE A 181 7.70 8.11 -16.63
C ILE A 181 7.40 6.71 -17.21
N SER A 182 7.89 6.41 -18.41
CA SER A 182 7.43 5.25 -19.19
C SER A 182 7.57 3.91 -18.46
N ASN A 183 8.69 3.68 -17.78
CA ASN A 183 8.94 2.47 -17.00
C ASN A 183 8.25 2.48 -15.62
N MET A 184 7.59 3.56 -15.19
CA MET A 184 6.89 3.68 -13.91
C MET A 184 5.37 3.60 -14.02
N LYS A 185 4.81 3.42 -15.23
CA LYS A 185 3.36 3.31 -15.45
C LYS A 185 2.71 2.19 -14.64
N PHE A 186 3.44 1.12 -14.35
CA PHE A 186 2.91 -0.01 -13.58
C PHE A 186 2.50 0.37 -12.14
N ASN A 187 3.07 1.45 -11.57
CA ASN A 187 2.70 2.00 -10.26
C ASN A 187 1.29 2.59 -10.22
N PHE A 188 0.60 2.67 -11.37
CA PHE A 188 -0.77 3.18 -11.47
C PHE A 188 -1.75 2.07 -11.85
N ASN A 189 -1.33 0.80 -11.84
CA ASN A 189 -2.26 -0.31 -12.07
C ASN A 189 -3.23 -0.44 -10.90
N LYS A 190 -4.49 -0.79 -11.19
CA LYS A 190 -5.49 -1.09 -10.15
C LYS A 190 -5.34 -2.52 -9.67
N TYR A 191 -5.70 -2.76 -8.42
CA TYR A 191 -5.92 -4.10 -7.90
C TYR A 191 -7.36 -4.55 -8.07
N PRO A 192 -7.62 -5.86 -8.16
CA PRO A 192 -8.99 -6.38 -8.10
C PRO A 192 -9.61 -6.19 -6.71
N ARG A 193 -10.96 -6.20 -6.64
CA ARG A 193 -11.73 -6.10 -5.38
C ARG A 193 -11.41 -7.22 -4.37
N SER A 194 -10.87 -8.33 -4.84
CA SER A 194 -10.42 -9.44 -4.00
C SER A 194 -9.18 -9.09 -3.17
N THR A 195 -8.35 -8.16 -3.67
CA THR A 195 -7.14 -7.65 -3.00
C THR A 195 -7.41 -6.39 -2.21
N ILE A 196 -8.05 -5.38 -2.82
CA ILE A 196 -8.45 -4.17 -2.12
C ILE A 196 -9.96 -4.24 -1.90
N ASP A 197 -10.34 -4.57 -0.66
CA ASP A 197 -11.70 -4.46 -0.16
C ASP A 197 -11.83 -3.17 0.65
N SER A 198 -12.63 -2.24 0.16
CA SER A 198 -12.87 -0.96 0.85
C SER A 198 -13.77 -1.11 2.08
N LEU A 199 -14.38 -2.27 2.32
CA LEU A 199 -15.32 -2.51 3.44
C LEU A 199 -16.44 -1.47 3.50
N GLY A 200 -16.86 -0.95 2.34
CA GLY A 200 -17.88 0.10 2.22
C GLY A 200 -17.40 1.51 2.58
N VAL A 201 -16.10 1.72 2.83
CA VAL A 201 -15.52 3.05 3.05
C VAL A 201 -15.39 3.79 1.70
N PRO A 202 -15.91 5.03 1.59
CA PRO A 202 -15.80 5.83 0.37
C PRO A 202 -14.35 6.10 -0.04
N TYR A 203 -14.13 6.40 -1.32
CA TYR A 203 -12.82 6.85 -1.81
C TYR A 203 -12.36 8.11 -1.08
N ASP A 204 -11.10 8.11 -0.65
CA ASP A 204 -10.55 9.19 0.16
C ASP A 204 -9.38 9.91 -0.50
N TYR A 205 -9.69 11.05 -1.12
CA TYR A 205 -8.68 11.93 -1.70
C TYR A 205 -7.63 12.43 -0.71
N ASN A 206 -7.95 12.45 0.59
CA ASN A 206 -7.09 12.91 1.66
C ASN A 206 -6.50 11.76 2.49
N SER A 207 -6.59 10.52 2.00
CA SER A 207 -5.93 9.38 2.64
C SER A 207 -4.42 9.62 2.70
N VAL A 208 -3.79 9.24 3.81
CA VAL A 208 -2.32 9.22 3.90
C VAL A 208 -1.71 8.24 2.89
N MET A 209 -2.50 7.26 2.42
CA MET A 209 -2.10 6.26 1.41
C MET A 209 -2.36 6.73 -0.03
N HIS A 210 -2.77 7.98 -0.25
CA HIS A 210 -3.02 8.50 -1.59
C HIS A 210 -1.79 9.22 -2.14
N TYR A 211 -1.36 8.84 -3.35
CA TYR A 211 -0.30 9.56 -4.06
C TYR A 211 -0.56 11.06 -4.22
N HIS A 212 0.53 11.83 -4.22
CA HIS A 212 0.49 13.21 -4.67
C HIS A 212 0.14 13.32 -6.17
N GLY A 213 -0.43 14.45 -6.58
CA GLY A 213 -0.90 14.65 -7.96
C GLY A 213 0.21 14.60 -9.03
N THR A 214 1.47 14.74 -8.66
CA THR A 214 2.65 14.71 -9.57
C THR A 214 3.51 13.46 -9.46
N ALA A 215 3.08 12.44 -8.70
CA ALA A 215 3.85 11.23 -8.48
C ALA A 215 4.35 10.63 -9.81
N PHE A 216 5.63 10.26 -9.89
CA PHE A 216 6.28 9.70 -11.10
C PHE A 216 6.11 10.53 -12.38
N SER A 217 5.98 11.85 -12.27
CA SER A 217 5.86 12.72 -13.42
C SER A 217 7.17 12.83 -14.20
N ARG A 218 7.10 12.67 -15.52
CA ARG A 218 8.25 12.87 -16.44
C ARG A 218 8.46 14.33 -16.84
N ASN A 219 7.47 15.19 -16.58
CA ASN A 219 7.42 16.55 -17.13
C ASN A 219 6.92 17.58 -16.11
N ARG A 220 6.91 17.22 -14.81
CA ARG A 220 6.40 18.04 -13.70
C ARG A 220 4.92 18.42 -13.81
N ARG A 221 4.17 17.82 -14.75
CA ARG A 221 2.71 17.96 -14.84
C ARG A 221 2.03 16.88 -14.00
N ALA A 222 0.78 17.13 -13.62
CA ALA A 222 -0.01 16.18 -12.85
C ALA A 222 -0.11 14.83 -13.56
N THR A 223 0.17 13.75 -12.85
CA THR A 223 -0.09 12.36 -13.24
C THR A 223 -1.43 11.88 -12.70
N ILE A 224 -1.95 12.50 -11.64
CA ILE A 224 -3.28 12.26 -11.07
C ILE A 224 -3.99 13.59 -10.83
N THR A 225 -5.25 13.69 -11.25
CA THR A 225 -6.14 14.80 -10.87
C THR A 225 -7.44 14.25 -10.31
N ALA A 226 -7.92 14.84 -9.21
CA ALA A 226 -9.27 14.57 -8.71
C ALA A 226 -10.32 15.05 -9.72
N LYS A 227 -11.38 14.27 -9.89
CA LYS A 227 -12.57 14.68 -10.67
C LYS A 227 -13.42 15.68 -9.90
N GLN A 228 -13.39 15.63 -8.57
CA GLN A 228 -14.00 16.64 -7.73
C GLN A 228 -13.18 17.95 -7.76
N SER A 229 -13.85 19.05 -8.10
CA SER A 229 -13.23 20.37 -8.17
C SER A 229 -12.69 20.83 -6.80
N GLY A 230 -11.55 21.52 -6.80
CA GLY A 230 -10.93 22.10 -5.61
C GLY A 230 -10.18 21.11 -4.71
N VAL A 231 -10.16 19.81 -5.04
CA VAL A 231 -9.45 18.79 -4.26
C VAL A 231 -7.97 18.76 -4.63
N ARG A 232 -7.10 18.87 -3.61
CA ARG A 232 -5.65 18.65 -3.73
C ARG A 232 -5.27 17.30 -3.12
N LEU A 233 -4.51 16.51 -3.87
CA LEU A 233 -4.06 15.17 -3.50
C LEU A 233 -2.70 15.19 -2.76
N GLY A 234 -2.39 14.12 -2.03
CA GLY A 234 -1.11 13.91 -1.35
C GLY A 234 -1.07 14.51 0.05
N ASN A 235 -1.90 13.98 0.96
CA ASN A 235 -1.90 14.35 2.37
C ASN A 235 -0.66 13.78 3.08
N TYR A 236 0.10 14.64 3.74
CA TYR A 236 1.30 14.29 4.52
C TYR A 236 1.22 14.79 5.97
N LYS A 237 0.01 15.11 6.46
CA LYS A 237 -0.19 15.74 7.76
C LYS A 237 -0.59 14.73 8.84
N ASN A 238 -1.64 13.95 8.59
CA ASN A 238 -2.23 13.01 9.55
C ASN A 238 -3.01 11.91 8.81
N LEU A 239 -3.37 10.85 9.52
CA LEU A 239 -4.40 9.90 9.07
C LEU A 239 -5.71 10.64 8.80
N SER A 240 -6.39 10.28 7.73
CA SER A 240 -7.74 10.76 7.49
C SER A 240 -8.76 10.04 8.38
N LYS A 241 -9.99 10.55 8.41
CA LYS A 241 -11.12 9.85 9.06
C LYS A 241 -11.39 8.49 8.40
N ASN A 242 -11.18 8.38 7.09
CA ASN A 242 -11.44 7.14 6.36
C ASN A 242 -10.31 6.12 6.54
N ASP A 243 -9.05 6.56 6.64
CA ASP A 243 -7.91 5.70 7.03
C ASP A 243 -8.20 5.02 8.38
N ILE A 244 -8.61 5.82 9.37
CA ILE A 244 -8.95 5.36 10.71
C ILE A 244 -10.14 4.40 10.67
N LYS A 245 -11.21 4.76 9.96
CA LYS A 245 -12.42 3.94 9.84
C LYS A 245 -12.12 2.60 9.19
N LEU A 246 -11.40 2.60 8.07
CA LEU A 246 -11.04 1.38 7.35
C LEU A 246 -10.17 0.48 8.21
N MET A 247 -9.20 1.04 8.94
CA MET A 247 -8.35 0.25 9.83
C MET A 247 -9.15 -0.39 10.98
N ASN A 248 -10.08 0.37 11.58
CA ASN A 248 -10.96 -0.16 12.63
C ASN A 248 -11.88 -1.28 12.14
N LEU A 249 -12.42 -1.16 10.91
CA LEU A 249 -13.18 -2.23 10.28
C LEU A 249 -12.28 -3.45 9.95
N MET A 250 -11.09 -3.20 9.45
CA MET A 250 -10.12 -4.25 9.13
C MET A 250 -9.64 -5.01 10.36
N TYR A 251 -9.46 -4.37 11.51
CA TYR A 251 -9.02 -5.06 12.73
C TYR A 251 -10.16 -5.36 13.72
N GLU A 252 -11.41 -5.17 13.28
CA GLU A 252 -12.62 -5.45 14.08
C GLU A 252 -12.56 -4.79 15.47
N CYS A 253 -12.08 -3.55 15.51
CA CYS A 253 -11.88 -2.83 16.75
C CYS A 253 -13.20 -2.56 17.48
N SER A 254 -13.37 -3.09 18.68
CA SER A 254 -14.54 -2.87 19.53
C SER A 254 -14.63 -1.40 19.98
N GLY A 255 -15.55 -0.60 19.41
CA GLY A 255 -15.84 0.75 19.93
C GLY A 255 -16.07 1.89 18.92
N GLY A 256 -16.10 1.65 17.61
CA GLY A 256 -16.45 2.67 16.60
C GLY A 256 -17.69 2.26 15.80
N GLY A 257 -18.84 2.84 16.13
CA GLY A 257 -20.17 2.37 15.71
C GLY A 257 -20.44 2.23 14.21
N GLY A 258 -21.28 1.24 13.88
CA GLY A 258 -21.90 1.10 12.56
C GLY A 258 -22.54 -0.24 12.23
N GLY A 259 -23.55 -0.68 13.01
CA GLY A 259 -24.70 -1.43 12.46
C GLY A 259 -24.57 -2.95 12.35
N GLY A 260 -25.36 -3.67 13.15
CA GLY A 260 -25.42 -5.12 13.21
C GLY A 260 -26.18 -5.81 12.07
N GLY A 261 -26.11 -7.14 12.11
CA GLY A 261 -26.87 -8.03 11.23
C GLY A 261 -26.47 -9.48 11.48
N GLY A 262 -26.93 -10.04 12.59
CA GLY A 262 -26.82 -11.48 12.83
C GLY A 262 -27.74 -12.29 11.93
N GLY A 263 -27.39 -13.56 11.70
CA GLY A 263 -28.33 -14.54 11.17
C GLY A 263 -27.68 -15.65 10.34
N GLY A 264 -27.76 -16.88 10.87
CA GLY A 264 -27.88 -18.09 10.06
C GLY A 264 -26.59 -18.68 9.51
N VAL A 265 -26.10 -19.74 10.15
CA VAL A 265 -25.20 -20.70 9.52
C VAL A 265 -26.05 -21.58 8.60
N GLU A 266 -26.09 -21.24 7.31
CA GLU A 266 -26.60 -22.13 6.28
C GLU A 266 -25.47 -23.08 5.84
N PRO A 267 -25.72 -24.40 5.68
CA PRO A 267 -24.68 -25.34 5.27
C PRO A 267 -24.17 -25.02 3.86
N PRO A 268 -22.89 -25.27 3.58
CA PRO A 268 -22.29 -24.90 2.30
C PRO A 268 -22.91 -25.69 1.14
N PRO A 269 -23.12 -25.06 -0.03
CA PRO A 269 -23.56 -25.76 -1.23
C PRO A 269 -22.49 -26.78 -1.68
N PRO A 270 -22.91 -27.88 -2.33
CA PRO A 270 -21.97 -28.88 -2.83
C PRO A 270 -21.00 -28.29 -3.86
N PRO A 271 -19.79 -28.86 -3.99
CA PRO A 271 -18.76 -28.36 -4.89
C PRO A 271 -19.24 -28.34 -6.35
N PRO A 272 -18.85 -27.33 -7.14
CA PRO A 272 -19.20 -27.28 -8.55
C PRO A 272 -18.58 -28.46 -9.31
N PRO A 273 -19.26 -29.01 -10.33
CA PRO A 273 -18.72 -30.07 -11.15
C PRO A 273 -17.44 -29.62 -11.89
N PRO A 274 -16.53 -30.56 -12.21
CA PRO A 274 -15.31 -30.24 -12.96
C PRO A 274 -15.64 -29.61 -14.32
N PRO A 275 -14.85 -28.64 -14.79
CA PRO A 275 -15.12 -27.97 -16.06
C PRO A 275 -14.94 -28.96 -17.24
N PRO A 276 -15.80 -28.87 -18.26
CA PRO A 276 -15.74 -29.75 -19.42
C PRO A 276 -14.44 -29.55 -20.21
N PRO A 277 -13.94 -30.59 -20.92
CA PRO A 277 -12.72 -30.51 -21.71
C PRO A 277 -12.97 -29.68 -22.97
N GLY A 278 -12.36 -28.49 -23.03
CA GLY A 278 -12.38 -27.64 -24.22
C GLY A 278 -11.89 -26.21 -23.94
N ASN A 279 -10.92 -25.76 -24.74
CA ASN A 279 -10.22 -24.46 -24.70
C ASN A 279 -9.09 -24.31 -23.66
N CYS A 280 -7.99 -25.03 -23.88
CA CYS A 280 -6.72 -24.71 -23.24
C CYS A 280 -6.15 -23.39 -23.81
N LYS A 281 -6.19 -22.34 -23.00
CA LYS A 281 -5.65 -21.02 -23.33
C LYS A 281 -4.91 -20.43 -22.13
N ASP A 282 -3.97 -19.54 -22.41
CA ASP A 282 -3.38 -18.72 -21.36
C ASP A 282 -4.42 -17.70 -20.89
N THR A 283 -4.56 -17.58 -19.58
CA THR A 283 -5.41 -16.59 -18.90
C THR A 283 -4.59 -15.56 -18.15
N GLY A 284 -3.27 -15.78 -18.00
CA GLY A 284 -2.33 -14.83 -17.41
C GLY A 284 -1.84 -13.79 -18.43
N ARG A 285 -1.80 -12.51 -18.01
CA ARG A 285 -1.41 -11.38 -18.87
C ARG A 285 0.09 -11.35 -19.24
N TYR A 286 0.95 -12.10 -18.53
CA TYR A 286 2.42 -12.03 -18.65
C TYR A 286 3.10 -13.39 -18.91
N CYS A 287 2.41 -14.34 -19.54
CA CYS A 287 2.96 -15.68 -19.79
C CYS A 287 4.25 -15.66 -20.62
N SER A 288 4.36 -14.77 -21.60
CA SER A 288 5.56 -14.57 -22.42
C SER A 288 6.80 -14.14 -21.64
N TYR A 289 6.64 -13.55 -20.45
CA TYR A 289 7.75 -13.16 -19.58
C TYR A 289 8.22 -14.30 -18.67
N HIS A 290 7.29 -15.12 -18.17
CA HIS A 290 7.56 -16.14 -17.15
C HIS A 290 8.04 -17.47 -17.72
N VAL A 291 7.49 -17.89 -18.85
CA VAL A 291 7.83 -19.19 -19.45
C VAL A 291 9.31 -19.29 -19.83
N PRO A 292 9.94 -18.29 -20.49
CA PRO A 292 11.37 -18.35 -20.81
C PRO A 292 12.30 -18.40 -19.59
N ARG A 293 11.79 -18.00 -18.41
CA ARG A 293 12.56 -17.97 -17.15
C ARG A 293 12.49 -19.29 -16.37
N GLY A 294 11.78 -20.29 -16.89
CA GLY A 294 11.64 -21.61 -16.26
C GLY A 294 10.58 -21.66 -15.15
N ASP A 295 9.76 -20.61 -15.00
CA ASP A 295 8.80 -20.49 -13.91
C ASP A 295 7.68 -21.55 -13.98
N CYS A 296 7.44 -22.16 -15.14
CA CYS A 296 6.52 -23.30 -15.30
C CYS A 296 6.89 -24.49 -14.40
N LYS A 297 8.17 -24.69 -14.07
CA LYS A 297 8.59 -25.80 -13.18
C LYS A 297 8.48 -25.44 -11.70
N ARG A 298 8.60 -24.15 -11.38
CA ARG A 298 8.75 -23.64 -10.01
C ARG A 298 7.47 -23.06 -9.41
N MET A 299 6.53 -22.61 -10.24
CA MET A 299 5.41 -21.79 -9.80
C MET A 299 4.07 -22.36 -10.27
N GLN A 300 3.27 -22.84 -9.33
CA GLN A 300 1.96 -23.44 -9.61
C GLN A 300 1.01 -22.47 -10.33
N ILE A 301 1.00 -21.20 -9.93
CA ILE A 301 0.16 -20.18 -10.56
C ILE A 301 0.52 -19.93 -12.04
N VAL A 302 1.80 -20.05 -12.41
CA VAL A 302 2.25 -19.97 -13.81
C VAL A 302 1.75 -21.20 -14.57
N ARG A 303 1.82 -22.40 -13.97
CA ARG A 303 1.25 -23.61 -14.57
C ARG A 303 -0.26 -23.52 -14.79
N GLU A 304 -1.00 -22.92 -13.87
CA GLU A 304 -2.47 -22.82 -13.94
C GLU A 304 -2.96 -21.75 -14.92
N LYS A 305 -2.27 -20.61 -14.98
CA LYS A 305 -2.69 -19.45 -15.79
C LYS A 305 -2.00 -19.36 -17.14
N CYS A 306 -0.83 -19.98 -17.30
CA CYS A 306 -0.06 -20.02 -18.54
C CYS A 306 0.01 -21.45 -19.09
N ARG A 307 -1.09 -22.21 -18.98
CA ARG A 307 -1.15 -23.63 -19.38
C ARG A 307 -0.68 -23.87 -20.81
N LYS A 308 -1.08 -23.01 -21.75
CA LYS A 308 -0.67 -23.13 -23.16
C LYS A 308 0.80 -22.80 -23.32
N SER A 309 1.24 -21.67 -22.75
CA SER A 309 2.65 -21.27 -22.84
C SER A 309 3.59 -22.25 -22.11
N CYS A 310 3.14 -22.91 -21.04
CA CYS A 310 3.94 -23.88 -20.29
C CYS A 310 3.92 -25.30 -20.88
N GLY A 311 3.22 -25.53 -22.00
CA GLY A 311 3.07 -26.88 -22.57
C GLY A 311 2.30 -27.84 -21.65
N LEU A 312 1.32 -27.31 -20.90
CA LEU A 312 0.45 -28.05 -19.98
C LEU A 312 -1.01 -28.11 -20.49
N CYS A 313 -1.14 -27.85 -21.79
CA CYS A 313 -2.11 -28.52 -22.63
C CYS A 313 -1.43 -29.82 -23.10
#